data_AF-A0A830EFH5-F1
#
_entry.id   AF-A0A830EFH5-F1
#
_cell.length_a   1.000
_cell.length_b   1.000
_cell.length_c   1.000
_cell.angle_alpha   90.00
_cell.angle_beta   90.00
_cell.angle_gamma   90.00
#
_symmetry.space_group_name_H-M   'P 1'
#
loop_
_entity.id
_entity.type
_entity.pdbx_description
1 polymer ?
#
loop_
_entity_poly.entity_id
_entity_poly.type
_entity_poly.pdbx_seq_one_letter_code
_entity_poly.pdbx_strand_id
1 'polypeptide(L)'
;MFLNHNNAGVMEIEMRVYGIAIFEVNKDLDVAILDLENSGLHRLEYMEIDPDLAAYLDMAEEEFSDTLGKYRTIKDFVFEYENERLVLIRFFMQGKRVNKVLLVSLRAGTLRSIVRRLENVGWSRLFMFEIKKLMRSVKYTDH
;
A
#
# COMPACT_ATOMS: atom_id res chain seq x y z
N MET A 1 -39.48 -20.13 22.70
CA MET A 1 -38.31 -19.53 23.38
C MET A 1 -37.12 -19.72 22.45
N PHE A 2 -36.78 -18.68 21.68
CA PHE A 2 -35.60 -18.70 20.83
C PHE A 2 -34.40 -18.24 21.67
N LEU A 3 -33.45 -19.14 21.88
CA LEU A 3 -32.19 -18.81 22.54
C LEU A 3 -31.32 -18.03 21.57
N ASN A 4 -31.28 -16.71 21.76
CA ASN A 4 -30.28 -15.82 21.20
C ASN A 4 -28.88 -16.37 21.54
N HIS A 5 -28.22 -16.95 20.54
CA HIS A 5 -26.79 -17.15 20.60
C HIS A 5 -26.15 -15.81 20.29
N ASN A 6 -25.59 -15.20 21.34
CA ASN A 6 -24.66 -14.10 21.25
C ASN A 6 -23.51 -14.52 20.32
N ASN A 7 -23.58 -14.12 19.05
CA ASN A 7 -22.41 -14.05 18.19
C ASN A 7 -21.53 -12.95 18.77
N ALA A 8 -20.57 -13.36 19.60
CA ALA A 8 -19.36 -12.59 19.83
C ALA A 8 -18.73 -12.38 18.46
N GLY A 9 -18.98 -11.20 17.89
CA GLY A 9 -18.47 -10.81 16.58
C GLY A 9 -16.96 -10.79 16.63
N VAL A 10 -16.35 -11.87 16.16
CA VAL A 10 -15.03 -11.80 15.55
C VAL A 10 -15.22 -10.85 14.38
N MET A 11 -14.86 -9.57 14.56
CA MET A 11 -14.62 -8.69 13.42
C MET A 11 -13.48 -9.34 12.65
N GLU A 12 -13.80 -10.15 11.66
CA GLU A 12 -12.92 -10.30 10.51
C GLU A 12 -12.66 -8.88 10.01
N ILE A 13 -11.48 -8.35 10.31
CA ILE A 13 -11.02 -7.12 9.68
C ILE A 13 -10.78 -7.52 8.24
N GLU A 14 -11.80 -7.36 7.40
CA GLU A 14 -11.66 -7.47 5.96
C GLU A 14 -10.64 -6.42 5.53
N MET A 15 -9.40 -6.86 5.32
CA MET A 15 -8.33 -6.00 4.85
C MET A 15 -8.69 -5.60 3.41
N ARG A 16 -8.67 -4.29 3.15
CA ARG A 16 -9.02 -3.69 1.87
C ARG A 16 -7.95 -2.69 1.47
N VAL A 17 -7.78 -2.47 0.18
CA VAL A 17 -6.93 -1.39 -0.32
C VAL A 17 -7.63 -0.05 -0.07
N TYR A 18 -7.02 0.81 0.73
CA TYR A 18 -7.50 2.17 0.99
C TYR A 18 -6.75 3.23 0.19
N GLY A 19 -5.56 2.92 -0.31
CA GLY A 19 -4.82 3.84 -1.15
C GLY A 19 -3.72 3.14 -1.91
N ILE A 20 -3.42 3.68 -3.08
CA ILE A 20 -2.30 3.27 -3.91
C ILE A 20 -1.52 4.52 -4.31
N ALA A 21 -0.20 4.44 -4.31
CA ALA A 21 0.68 5.41 -4.95
C ALA A 21 1.74 4.70 -5.78
N ILE A 22 2.04 5.23 -6.96
CA ILE A 22 3.06 4.71 -7.86
C ILE A 22 4.04 5.83 -8.16
N PHE A 23 5.33 5.51 -8.02
CA PHE A 23 6.42 6.43 -8.30
C PHE A 23 7.35 5.86 -9.36
N GLU A 24 7.87 6.75 -10.19
CA GLU A 24 9.13 6.54 -10.89
C GLU A 24 10.28 7.02 -10.01
N VAL A 25 11.28 6.15 -9.88
CA VAL A 25 12.47 6.34 -9.05
C VAL A 25 13.68 5.91 -9.88
N ASN A 26 14.87 6.45 -9.58
CA ASN A 26 16.12 5.99 -10.21
C ASN A 26 17.22 6.01 -9.16
N LYS A 27 17.05 5.16 -8.15
CA LYS A 27 17.90 5.11 -6.95
C LYS A 27 18.29 3.67 -6.65
N ASP A 28 19.38 3.50 -5.91
CA ASP A 28 19.72 2.18 -5.37
C ASP A 28 18.70 1.80 -4.29
N LEU A 29 18.48 0.49 -4.10
CA LEU A 29 17.45 0.00 -3.18
C LEU A 29 17.60 0.57 -1.76
N ASP A 30 18.82 0.58 -1.24
CA ASP A 30 19.09 1.06 0.12
C ASP A 30 18.78 2.56 0.27
N VAL A 31 19.05 3.35 -0.77
CA VAL A 31 18.70 4.78 -0.80
C VAL A 31 17.18 4.97 -0.86
N ALA A 32 16.48 4.15 -1.64
CA ALA A 32 15.03 4.20 -1.72
C ALA A 32 14.36 3.82 -0.37
N ILE A 33 14.93 2.85 0.35
CA ILE A 33 14.49 2.49 1.71
C ILE A 33 14.73 3.66 2.68
N LEU A 34 15.90 4.28 2.66
CA LEU A 34 16.19 5.45 3.50
C LEU A 34 15.24 6.63 3.24
N ASP A 35 14.87 6.88 1.98
CA ASP A 35 13.88 7.91 1.63
C ASP A 35 12.51 7.60 2.22
N LEU A 36 12.07 6.33 2.16
CA LEU A 36 10.83 5.88 2.79
C LEU A 36 10.90 6.08 4.31
N GLU A 37 12.01 5.72 4.95
CA GLU A 37 12.19 5.91 6.38
C GLU A 37 12.14 7.38 6.79
N ASN A 38 12.81 8.25 6.04
CA ASN A 38 12.75 9.69 6.21
C ASN A 38 11.35 10.28 5.96
N SER A 39 10.49 9.58 5.20
CA SER A 39 9.09 9.95 5.01
C SER A 39 8.19 9.61 6.21
N GLY A 40 8.74 8.96 7.25
CA GLY A 40 8.04 8.55 8.46
C GLY A 40 7.54 7.11 8.43
N LEU A 41 7.98 6.31 7.46
CA LEU A 41 7.74 4.87 7.44
C LEU A 41 8.80 4.15 8.26
N HIS A 42 8.44 3.02 8.87
CA HIS A 42 9.39 2.17 9.59
C HIS A 42 9.33 0.78 9.00
N ARG A 43 10.48 0.27 8.53
CA ARG A 43 10.55 -1.05 7.94
C ARG A 43 10.37 -2.12 9.02
N LEU A 44 9.48 -3.07 8.77
CA LEU A 44 9.32 -4.23 9.64
C LEU A 44 10.31 -5.32 9.21
N GLU A 45 11.57 -5.22 9.66
CA GLU A 45 12.70 -6.03 9.16
C GLU A 45 12.51 -7.55 9.28
N TYR A 46 11.79 -8.00 10.31
CA TYR A 46 11.56 -9.42 10.60
C TYR A 46 10.22 -9.94 10.08
N MET A 47 9.44 -9.10 9.41
CA MET A 47 8.17 -9.49 8.83
C MET A 47 8.42 -9.91 7.38
N GLU A 48 8.45 -11.23 7.15
CA GLU A 48 8.22 -11.74 5.80
C GLU A 48 6.81 -11.34 5.38
N ILE A 49 6.66 -10.87 4.13
CA ILE A 49 5.33 -10.58 3.61
C ILE A 49 4.58 -11.90 3.49
N ASP A 50 3.52 -12.05 4.28
CA ASP A 50 2.69 -13.23 4.20
C ASP A 50 1.90 -13.25 2.87
N PRO A 51 1.44 -14.43 2.40
CA PRO A 51 0.74 -14.54 1.12
C PRO A 51 -0.53 -13.69 1.02
N ASP A 52 -1.23 -13.44 2.14
CA ASP A 52 -2.46 -12.66 2.14
C ASP A 52 -2.16 -11.17 1.91
N LEU A 53 -1.07 -10.66 2.50
CA LEU A 53 -0.58 -9.31 2.24
C LEU A 53 -0.05 -9.18 0.81
N ALA A 54 0.71 -10.17 0.32
CA ALA A 54 1.24 -10.17 -1.04
C ALA A 54 0.13 -10.08 -2.09
N ALA A 55 -1.02 -10.73 -1.87
CA ALA A 55 -2.17 -10.66 -2.77
C ALA A 55 -2.67 -9.22 -3.02
N TYR A 56 -2.56 -8.31 -2.05
CA TYR A 56 -2.91 -6.89 -2.27
C TYR A 56 -1.94 -6.15 -3.17
N LEU A 57 -0.65 -6.52 -3.14
CA LEU A 57 0.34 -6.00 -4.08
C LEU A 57 0.11 -6.56 -5.48
N ASP A 58 -0.23 -7.85 -5.59
CA ASP A 58 -0.52 -8.51 -6.87
C ASP A 58 -1.76 -7.91 -7.54
N MET A 59 -2.86 -7.73 -6.79
CA MET A 59 -4.06 -7.05 -7.29
C MET A 59 -3.75 -5.63 -7.76
N ALA A 60 -2.96 -4.87 -6.99
CA ALA A 60 -2.57 -3.52 -7.38
C ALA A 60 -1.64 -3.52 -8.61
N GLU A 61 -0.72 -4.47 -8.74
CA GLU A 61 0.14 -4.58 -9.90
C GLU A 61 -0.63 -4.93 -11.17
N GLU A 62 -1.58 -5.87 -11.09
CA GLU A 62 -2.43 -6.26 -12.22
C GLU A 62 -3.22 -5.06 -12.76
N GLU A 63 -3.90 -4.33 -11.87
CA GLU A 63 -4.71 -3.15 -12.23
C GLU A 63 -3.89 -1.99 -12.82
N PHE A 64 -2.63 -1.86 -12.40
CA PHE A 64 -1.73 -0.79 -12.87
C PHE A 64 -0.59 -1.29 -13.75
N SER A 65 -0.75 -2.46 -14.36
CA SER A 65 0.30 -3.15 -15.12
C SER A 65 0.86 -2.32 -16.28
N ASP A 66 0.03 -1.52 -16.94
CA ASP A 66 0.49 -0.59 -17.99
C ASP A 66 1.35 0.56 -17.43
N THR A 67 1.03 1.04 -16.23
CA THR A 67 1.79 2.12 -15.57
C THR A 67 3.08 1.58 -14.97
N LEU A 68 3.07 0.36 -14.45
CA LEU A 68 4.25 -0.28 -13.86
C LEU A 68 5.16 -0.82 -14.97
N GLY A 69 4.65 -1.52 -15.96
CA GLY A 69 5.47 -2.17 -16.99
C GLY A 69 6.16 -3.43 -16.46
N LYS A 70 7.04 -4.02 -17.28
CA LYS A 70 7.64 -5.33 -17.00
C LYS A 70 9.04 -5.21 -16.42
N TYR A 71 9.26 -5.83 -15.27
CA TYR A 71 10.57 -5.88 -14.61
C TYR A 71 10.99 -7.31 -14.29
N ARG A 72 12.30 -7.55 -14.28
CA ARG A 72 12.87 -8.89 -14.03
C ARG A 72 12.99 -9.21 -12.55
N THR A 73 13.05 -8.19 -11.72
CA THR A 73 13.31 -8.32 -10.29
C THR A 73 12.32 -7.45 -9.55
N ILE A 74 11.56 -8.07 -8.67
CA ILE A 74 10.65 -7.42 -7.73
C ILE A 74 11.12 -7.71 -6.31
N LYS A 75 10.88 -6.77 -5.40
CA LYS A 75 11.10 -6.98 -3.97
C LYS A 75 9.99 -6.33 -3.17
N ASP A 76 9.41 -7.10 -2.28
CA ASP A 76 8.29 -6.68 -1.45
C ASP A 76 8.75 -6.44 -0.02
N PHE A 77 8.20 -5.41 0.60
CA PHE A 77 8.48 -5.04 1.97
C PHE A 77 7.22 -4.55 2.66
N VAL A 78 7.15 -4.78 3.97
CA VAL A 78 6.12 -4.22 4.83
C VAL A 78 6.72 -3.09 5.64
N PHE A 79 6.06 -1.94 5.59
CA PHE A 79 6.38 -0.78 6.41
C PHE A 79 5.19 -0.42 7.30
N GLU A 80 5.49 0.25 8.39
CA GLU A 80 4.51 0.81 9.32
C GLU A 80 4.57 2.35 9.30
N TYR A 81 3.41 3.01 9.42
CA TYR A 81 3.29 4.46 9.56
C TYR A 81 2.47 4.80 10.80
N GLU A 82 2.93 5.76 11.62
CA GLU A 82 2.23 6.27 12.81
C GLU A 82 1.71 5.18 13.78
N ASN A 83 2.46 4.09 13.96
CA ASN A 83 2.13 2.91 14.75
C ASN A 83 0.81 2.23 14.30
N GLU A 84 0.94 1.03 13.73
CA GLU A 84 -0.09 0.09 13.25
C GLU A 84 -0.67 0.31 11.84
N ARG A 85 -0.31 1.39 11.12
CA ARG A 85 -0.79 1.53 9.73
C ARG A 85 0.19 0.89 8.76
N LEU A 86 -0.12 -0.33 8.35
CA LEU A 86 0.66 -1.04 7.34
C LEU A 86 0.60 -0.36 5.97
N VAL A 87 1.77 -0.25 5.37
CA VAL A 87 2.00 0.15 3.98
C VAL A 87 2.84 -0.94 3.34
N LEU A 88 2.24 -1.65 2.40
CA LEU A 88 2.91 -2.66 1.59
C LEU A 88 3.62 -1.95 0.45
N ILE A 89 4.87 -2.34 0.18
CA ILE A 89 5.71 -1.70 -0.81
C ILE A 89 6.29 -2.75 -1.74
N ARG A 90 6.08 -2.59 -3.05
CA ARG A 90 6.75 -3.39 -4.09
C ARG A 90 7.71 -2.51 -4.87
N PHE A 91 8.98 -2.89 -4.87
CA PHE A 91 10.02 -2.29 -5.69
C PHE A 91 10.17 -3.04 -7.00
N PHE A 92 10.17 -2.30 -8.10
CA PHE A 92 10.40 -2.82 -9.44
C PHE A 92 11.80 -2.43 -9.90
N MET A 93 12.64 -3.43 -10.16
CA MET A 93 14.07 -3.24 -10.32
C MET A 93 14.58 -3.63 -11.71
N GLN A 94 15.56 -2.87 -12.21
CA GLN A 94 16.38 -3.23 -13.36
C GLN A 94 17.86 -3.30 -12.93
N GLY A 95 18.36 -4.51 -12.73
CA GLY A 95 19.67 -4.73 -12.13
C GLY A 95 19.66 -4.37 -10.64
N LYS A 96 20.52 -3.43 -10.22
CA LYS A 96 20.61 -2.97 -8.82
C LYS A 96 19.76 -1.75 -8.51
N ARG A 97 19.15 -1.13 -9.53
CA ARG A 97 18.39 0.10 -9.39
C ARG A 97 16.91 -0.17 -9.27
N VAL A 98 16.26 0.60 -8.41
CA VAL A 98 14.82 0.72 -8.33
C VAL A 98 14.39 1.73 -9.39
N ASN A 99 13.50 1.29 -10.28
CA ASN A 99 12.94 2.10 -11.36
C ASN A 99 11.52 2.59 -11.03
N LYS A 100 10.73 1.74 -10.36
CA LYS A 100 9.39 2.10 -9.90
C LYS A 100 9.12 1.54 -8.52
N VAL A 101 8.22 2.19 -7.80
CA VAL A 101 7.77 1.77 -6.48
C VAL A 101 6.26 1.87 -6.41
N LEU A 102 5.62 0.79 -6.00
CA LEU A 102 4.19 0.71 -5.68
C LEU A 102 4.03 0.72 -4.17
N LEU A 103 3.25 1.65 -3.65
CA LEU A 103 2.82 1.71 -2.25
C LEU A 103 1.33 1.36 -2.20
N VAL A 104 0.96 0.41 -1.35
CA VAL A 104 -0.43 0.03 -1.07
C VAL A 104 -0.68 0.22 0.42
N SER A 105 -1.67 1.05 0.76
CA SER A 105 -2.07 1.22 2.16
C SER A 105 -3.37 0.48 2.45
N LEU A 106 -3.38 -0.21 3.60
CA LEU A 106 -4.55 -0.93 4.12
C LEU A 106 -5.38 -0.09 5.10
N ARG A 107 -5.07 1.22 5.24
CA ARG A 107 -5.79 2.17 6.10
C ARG A 107 -6.02 3.51 5.41
N ALA A 108 -7.19 4.10 5.62
CA ALA A 108 -7.55 5.41 5.10
C ALA A 108 -6.62 6.52 5.63
N GLY A 109 -6.27 7.48 4.76
CA GLY A 109 -5.55 8.70 5.15
C GLY A 109 -4.05 8.54 5.43
N THR A 110 -3.46 7.41 5.04
CA THR A 110 -2.04 7.10 5.27
C THR A 110 -1.12 7.72 4.22
N LEU A 111 -1.45 7.60 2.93
CA LEU A 111 -0.51 7.86 1.84
C LEU A 111 -0.27 9.35 1.56
N ARG A 112 -1.25 10.22 1.80
CA ARG A 112 -1.13 11.65 1.41
C ARG A 112 0.10 12.34 1.98
N SER A 113 0.40 12.12 3.26
CA SER A 113 1.53 12.74 3.94
C SER A 113 2.86 12.12 3.47
N ILE A 114 2.89 10.79 3.34
CA ILE A 114 4.05 10.03 2.86
C ILE A 114 4.43 10.48 1.44
N VAL A 115 3.44 10.50 0.53
CA VAL A 115 3.63 10.86 -0.88
C VAL A 115 4.26 12.23 -1.02
N ARG A 116 3.75 13.24 -0.29
CA ARG A 116 4.31 14.60 -0.32
C ARG A 116 5.77 14.64 0.12
N ARG A 117 6.13 13.87 1.15
CA ARG A 117 7.52 13.79 1.64
C ARG A 117 8.43 13.11 0.62
N LEU A 118 7.96 12.06 -0.04
CA LEU A 118 8.70 11.37 -1.11
C LEU A 118 8.91 12.26 -2.34
N GLU A 119 7.87 13.00 -2.77
CA GLU A 119 7.98 13.99 -3.84
C GLU A 119 9.04 15.06 -3.51
N ASN A 120 9.09 15.53 -2.25
CA ASN A 120 10.08 16.52 -1.80
C ASN A 120 11.53 16.00 -1.82
N VAL A 121 11.75 14.69 -1.74
CA VAL A 121 13.10 14.07 -1.87
C VAL A 121 13.36 13.56 -3.30
N GLY A 122 12.58 14.04 -4.27
CA GLY A 122 12.81 13.86 -5.69
C GLY A 122 12.22 12.58 -6.29
N TRP A 123 11.27 11.92 -5.61
CA TRP A 123 10.51 10.84 -6.23
C TRP A 123 9.46 11.41 -7.18
N SER A 124 9.37 10.88 -8.41
CA SER A 124 8.41 11.35 -9.40
C SER A 124 7.12 10.55 -9.29
N ARG A 125 6.03 11.18 -8.83
CA ARG A 125 4.74 10.49 -8.71
C ARG A 125 4.09 10.30 -10.07
N LEU A 126 3.84 9.05 -10.43
CA LEU A 126 3.08 8.68 -11.64
C LEU A 126 1.58 8.66 -11.36
N PHE A 127 1.19 8.15 -10.20
CA PHE A 127 -0.21 7.96 -9.85
C PHE A 127 -0.41 7.94 -8.34
N MET A 128 -1.59 8.38 -7.89
CA MET A 128 -2.02 8.18 -6.51
C MET A 128 -3.55 8.28 -6.39
N PHE A 129 -4.14 7.35 -5.66
CA PHE A 129 -5.46 7.53 -5.05
C PHE A 129 -5.44 7.21 -3.57
N GLU A 130 -6.41 7.77 -2.84
CA GLU A 130 -6.62 7.46 -1.43
C GLU A 130 -8.09 7.68 -1.05
N ILE A 131 -8.68 6.66 -0.44
CA ILE A 131 -10.02 6.68 0.13
C ILE A 131 -9.92 7.32 1.52
N LYS A 132 -10.54 8.51 1.67
CA LYS A 132 -10.58 9.21 2.97
C LYS A 132 -11.68 8.72 3.90
N LYS A 133 -12.83 8.33 3.35
CA LYS A 133 -14.00 7.84 4.09
C LYS A 133 -14.88 7.04 3.14
N LEU A 134 -15.24 5.83 3.54
CA LEU A 134 -16.27 5.08 2.84
C LEU A 134 -17.63 5.70 3.19
N MET A 135 -18.27 6.33 2.21
CA MET A 135 -19.67 6.73 2.36
C MET A 135 -20.53 5.47 2.23
N ARG A 136 -21.37 5.19 3.22
CA ARG A 136 -22.37 4.12 3.10
C ARG A 136 -23.29 4.49 1.93
N SER A 137 -23.42 3.60 0.95
CA SER A 137 -24.37 3.81 -0.13
C SER A 137 -25.77 3.89 0.46
N VAL A 138 -26.48 4.98 0.15
CA VAL A 138 -27.92 5.03 0.36
C VAL A 138 -28.49 4.14 -0.74
N LYS A 139 -29.07 2.99 -0.37
CA LYS A 139 -29.84 2.19 -1.31
C LYS A 139 -31.03 3.06 -1.74
N TYR A 140 -31.01 3.54 -2.99
CA TYR A 140 -32.23 4.01 -3.62
C TYR A 140 -33.07 2.77 -3.89
N THR A 141 -34.06 2.53 -3.05
CA THR A 141 -35.18 1.65 -3.42
C THR A 141 -36.02 2.44 -4.41
N ASP A 142 -35.94 2.08 -5.68
CA ASP A 142 -36.92 2.51 -6.67
C ASP A 142 -38.30 2.06 -6.17
N HIS A 143 -39.17 3.03 -5.90
CA HIS A 143 -40.59 2.81 -5.58
C HIS A 143 -41.42 2.77 -6.86
#